data_AF-A0A7S1B703-F1
#
_entry.id   AF-A0A7S1B703-F1
#
_cell.length_a   1.000
_cell.length_b   1.000
_cell.length_c   1.000
_cell.angle_alpha   90.00
_cell.angle_beta   90.00
_cell.angle_gamma   90.00
#
_symmetry.space_group_name_H-M   'P 1'
#
loop_
_entity.id
_entity.type
_entity.pdbx_description
1 polymer ?
#
loop_
_entity_poly.entity_id
_entity_poly.type
_entity_poly.pdbx_seq_one_letter_code
_entity_poly.pdbx_strand_id
1 'polypeptide(L)'
;ILWLNLGNSFRNGSDRNNLNYEMYVSCLRKLCQQLDVPADNFRCELILQPGDRALQVASKTIRAIEKLKYEMSQIIDGLEILVVLDDVWNHEDVELFNFGEHMTSFFCMLLTTRTLDQEPSVGSQSINVDLLNIQEAIYLFSVEAGLSQSMDAQDIEAVDEIIQKCGYVPLAVRMAGRIMKSSQAIQADISLIEIAEIITSSSNSSKMVPVFAILDRSFEFVRNASEAFTLRLFFSAFAAVFCTDNTHRPWISSDVFELLWKAFVNSKILSNFYPNGSDLMRQKCARVSNLMCIMGLFDEKCMEDPMKAGVQKYFRIHHDLMWEYAKRISSTFRLCDGKLVGCIKHGVGACTICYPAEGDRQFCSNTLEWIKMITEEFMHDLRLSSSDNSGVVNLIYNYE
;
A
#
# COMPACT_ATOMS: atom_id res chain seq x y z
N ILE A 1 -1.30 2.61 25.60
CA ILE A 1 -0.45 2.76 24.39
C ILE A 1 -1.22 3.65 23.43
N LEU A 2 -0.55 4.64 22.87
CA LEU A 2 -1.11 5.55 21.87
C LEU A 2 -0.33 5.39 20.57
N TRP A 3 -1.00 5.30 19.44
CA TRP A 3 -0.36 5.04 18.15
C TRP A 3 -0.78 6.06 17.09
N LEU A 4 0.20 6.72 16.48
CA LEU A 4 0.02 7.55 15.29
C LEU A 4 0.82 6.98 14.12
N ASN A 5 0.18 6.85 12.95
CA ASN A 5 0.90 6.64 11.70
C ASN A 5 1.11 8.01 11.02
N LEU A 6 2.36 8.46 11.01
CA LEU A 6 2.74 9.74 10.40
C LEU A 6 2.84 9.59 8.88
N GLY A 7 3.40 8.50 8.36
CA GLY A 7 3.56 8.28 6.91
C GLY A 7 2.32 8.50 6.04
N ASN A 8 1.14 8.09 6.51
CA ASN A 8 -0.14 8.27 5.81
C ASN A 8 -0.64 9.72 5.80
N SER A 9 -0.14 10.56 6.71
CA SER A 9 -0.64 11.93 6.89
C SER A 9 0.08 12.95 6.01
N PHE A 10 1.29 12.66 5.47
CA PHE A 10 2.22 13.69 4.94
C PHE A 10 2.59 13.61 3.44
N ARG A 11 1.81 12.95 2.58
CA ARG A 11 2.22 12.76 1.17
C ARG A 11 1.78 13.83 0.17
N ASN A 12 0.99 14.82 0.58
CA ASN A 12 0.52 15.91 -0.30
C ASN A 12 1.35 17.17 -0.18
N GLY A 13 2.48 17.22 -0.88
CA GLY A 13 3.28 18.44 -1.06
C GLY A 13 4.69 18.15 -1.54
N SER A 14 5.28 19.10 -2.28
CA SER A 14 6.72 19.10 -2.61
C SER A 14 7.60 19.26 -1.37
N ASP A 15 7.03 19.71 -0.26
CA ASP A 15 7.69 19.85 1.03
C ASP A 15 7.35 18.62 1.87
N ARG A 16 8.13 17.55 1.70
CA ARG A 16 8.00 16.29 2.44
C ARG A 16 8.24 16.41 3.95
N ASN A 17 8.42 17.63 4.48
CA ASN A 17 8.95 17.87 5.80
C ASN A 17 8.15 19.00 6.48
N ASN A 18 7.65 18.68 7.68
CA ASN A 18 7.08 19.53 8.73
C ASN A 18 5.56 19.46 8.84
N LEU A 19 5.10 18.81 9.92
CA LEU A 19 3.76 18.91 10.48
C LEU A 19 3.34 20.38 10.55
N ASN A 20 2.36 20.76 9.72
CA ASN A 20 1.72 22.05 9.92
C ASN A 20 0.73 21.98 11.10
N TYR A 21 0.28 23.16 11.56
CA TYR A 21 -0.61 23.26 12.71
C TYR A 21 -1.88 22.41 12.59
N GLU A 22 -2.57 22.41 11.44
CA GLU A 22 -3.80 21.65 11.25
C GLU A 22 -3.56 20.14 11.31
N MET A 23 -2.46 19.69 10.72
CA MET A 23 -2.07 18.29 10.75
C MET A 23 -1.71 17.84 12.17
N TYR A 24 -1.00 18.70 12.91
CA TYR A 24 -0.67 18.44 14.31
C TYR A 24 -1.92 18.35 15.19
N VAL A 25 -2.87 19.28 15.03
CA VAL A 25 -4.17 19.24 15.71
C VAL A 25 -4.91 17.94 15.37
N SER A 26 -4.94 17.54 14.10
CA SER A 26 -5.56 16.27 13.67
C SER A 26 -4.92 15.05 14.35
N CYS A 27 -3.59 15.01 14.46
CA CYS A 27 -2.88 13.98 15.21
C CYS A 27 -3.28 13.97 16.69
N LEU A 28 -3.32 15.12 17.35
CA LEU A 28 -3.73 15.20 18.76
C LEU A 28 -5.18 14.73 18.98
N ARG A 29 -6.10 15.07 18.06
CA ARG A 29 -7.48 14.56 18.11
C ARG A 29 -7.54 13.03 18.03
N LYS A 30 -6.72 12.41 17.18
CA LYS A 30 -6.61 10.93 17.10
C LYS A 30 -6.08 10.33 18.40
N LEU A 31 -5.14 10.99 19.06
CA LEU A 31 -4.66 10.56 20.38
C LEU A 31 -5.78 10.65 21.44
N CYS A 32 -6.54 11.75 21.47
CA CYS A 32 -7.67 11.89 22.38
C CYS A 32 -8.75 10.83 22.14
N GLN A 33 -9.04 10.51 20.87
CA GLN A 33 -9.97 9.43 20.50
C GLN A 33 -9.51 8.07 21.06
N GLN A 34 -8.22 7.75 20.98
CA GLN A 34 -7.68 6.51 21.54
C GLN A 34 -7.75 6.45 23.08
N LEU A 35 -7.80 7.60 23.74
CA LEU A 35 -7.96 7.73 25.19
C LEU A 35 -9.43 7.80 25.63
N ASP A 36 -10.38 7.83 24.69
CA ASP A 36 -11.79 8.12 24.96
C ASP A 36 -12.01 9.47 25.69
N VAL A 37 -11.19 10.46 25.34
CA VAL A 37 -11.27 11.83 25.89
C VAL A 37 -11.83 12.78 24.82
N PRO A 38 -12.76 13.69 25.17
CA PRO A 38 -13.27 14.68 24.23
C PRO A 38 -12.16 15.55 23.63
N ALA A 39 -12.08 15.58 22.30
CA ALA A 39 -11.11 16.37 21.55
C ALA A 39 -11.32 17.90 21.66
N ASP A 40 -12.49 18.33 22.15
CA ASP A 40 -12.84 19.73 22.36
C ASP A 40 -12.10 20.38 23.55
N ASN A 41 -11.24 19.61 24.24
CA ASN A 41 -10.43 20.11 25.34
C ASN A 41 -9.30 21.04 24.90
N PHE A 42 -8.92 21.04 23.62
CA PHE A 42 -7.89 21.95 23.12
C PHE A 42 -8.44 23.36 22.96
N ARG A 43 -7.93 24.31 23.76
CA ARG A 43 -8.43 25.70 23.80
C ARG A 43 -7.60 26.65 22.95
N CYS A 44 -6.65 26.12 22.19
CA CYS A 44 -5.75 26.93 21.39
C CYS A 44 -6.19 26.93 19.92
N GLU A 45 -6.78 28.04 19.48
CA GLU A 45 -7.00 28.32 18.06
C GLU A 45 -5.84 29.18 17.51
N LEU A 46 -5.31 28.79 16.35
CA LEU A 46 -4.32 29.59 15.63
C LEU A 46 -5.02 30.79 14.96
N ILE A 47 -4.86 31.99 15.54
CA ILE A 47 -5.45 33.22 15.01
C ILE A 47 -4.43 33.96 14.13
N LEU A 48 -4.64 33.91 12.81
CA LEU A 48 -3.88 34.68 11.83
C LEU A 48 -4.67 35.94 11.44
N GLN A 49 -3.99 37.09 11.37
CA GLN A 49 -4.61 38.37 11.00
C GLN A 49 -4.24 38.76 9.56
N PRO A 50 -5.17 39.35 8.79
CA PRO A 50 -4.84 39.92 7.48
C PRO A 50 -3.69 40.93 7.59
N GLY A 51 -2.62 40.71 6.83
CA GLY A 51 -1.42 41.56 6.87
C GLY A 51 -0.29 41.05 7.77
N ASP A 52 -0.47 39.92 8.47
CA ASP A 52 0.64 39.24 9.16
C ASP A 52 1.76 38.91 8.15
N ARG A 53 3.00 39.29 8.50
CA ARG A 53 4.19 38.91 7.74
C ARG A 53 4.52 37.44 8.00
N ALA A 54 5.25 36.80 7.08
CA ALA A 54 5.66 35.39 7.21
C ALA A 54 6.31 35.04 8.57
N LEU A 55 7.20 35.90 9.08
CA LEU A 55 7.82 35.72 10.39
C LEU A 55 6.80 35.77 11.56
N GLN A 56 5.76 36.60 11.45
CA GLN A 56 4.71 36.70 12.46
C GLN A 56 3.81 35.46 12.42
N VAL A 57 3.46 34.98 11.22
CA VAL A 57 2.72 33.73 11.04
C VAL A 57 3.50 32.57 11.68
N ALA A 58 4.78 32.39 11.32
CA ALA A 58 5.62 31.34 11.89
C ALA A 58 5.69 31.42 13.43
N SER A 59 5.89 32.63 13.98
CA SER A 59 5.94 32.82 15.43
C SER A 59 4.62 32.48 16.14
N LYS A 60 3.48 32.83 15.54
CA LYS A 60 2.15 32.50 16.06
C LYS A 60 1.90 30.99 16.00
N THR A 61 2.29 30.35 14.90
CA THR A 61 2.18 28.91 14.70
C THR A 61 2.98 28.14 15.76
N ILE A 62 4.25 28.49 15.99
CA ILE A 62 5.09 27.85 17.01
C ILE A 62 4.44 27.93 18.39
N ARG A 63 4.00 29.12 18.80
CA ARG A 63 3.33 29.31 20.11
C ARG A 63 2.05 28.49 20.24
N ALA A 64 1.27 28.38 19.15
CA ALA A 64 0.04 27.60 19.17
C ALA A 64 0.34 26.10 19.30
N ILE A 65 1.37 25.60 18.59
CA ILE A 65 1.82 24.21 18.67
C ILE A 65 2.36 23.89 20.08
N GLU A 66 3.24 24.73 20.65
CA GLU A 66 3.77 24.54 22.00
C GLU A 66 2.66 24.51 23.06
N LYS A 67 1.66 25.39 22.92
CA LYS A 67 0.50 25.41 23.82
C LYS A 67 -0.32 24.13 23.72
N LEU A 68 -0.57 23.63 22.51
CA LEU A 68 -1.28 22.36 22.29
C LEU A 68 -0.49 21.17 22.83
N LYS A 69 0.84 21.15 22.65
CA LYS A 69 1.74 20.15 23.22
C LYS A 69 1.61 20.11 24.75
N TYR A 70 1.59 21.27 25.39
CA TYR A 70 1.39 21.39 26.83
C TYR A 70 -0.03 20.97 27.26
N GLU A 71 -1.08 21.40 26.55
CA GLU A 71 -2.46 20.96 26.86
C GLU A 71 -2.59 19.44 26.77
N MET A 72 -1.99 18.82 25.75
CA MET A 72 -1.96 17.37 25.60
C MET A 72 -1.20 16.69 26.74
N SER A 73 -0.04 17.21 27.15
CA SER A 73 0.73 16.62 28.25
C SER A 73 -0.06 16.61 29.55
N GLN A 74 -0.86 17.63 29.83
CA GLN A 74 -1.74 17.67 31.01
C GLN A 74 -2.88 16.65 30.94
N ILE A 75 -3.39 16.35 29.74
CA ILE A 75 -4.44 15.33 29.55
C ILE A 75 -3.91 13.93 29.89
N ILE A 76 -2.64 13.67 29.57
CA ILE A 76 -2.03 12.34 29.72
C ILE A 76 -1.19 12.19 30.99
N ASP A 77 -0.94 13.26 31.74
CA ASP A 77 -0.23 13.17 33.01
C ASP A 77 -1.07 12.41 34.05
N GLY A 78 -0.39 11.62 34.88
CA GLY A 78 -1.00 10.63 35.77
C GLY A 78 -1.15 9.24 35.13
N LEU A 79 -0.86 9.09 33.83
CA LEU A 79 -0.87 7.80 33.13
C LEU A 79 0.55 7.35 32.78
N GLU A 80 0.77 6.04 32.77
CA GLU A 80 1.97 5.45 32.18
C GLU A 80 1.76 5.27 30.68
N ILE A 81 2.44 6.10 29.88
CA ILE A 81 2.15 6.23 28.45
C ILE A 81 3.34 5.76 27.61
N LEU A 82 3.04 4.92 26.63
CA LEU A 82 3.87 4.66 25.46
C LEU A 82 3.19 5.29 24.23
N VAL A 83 3.89 6.21 23.57
CA VAL A 83 3.48 6.75 22.26
C VAL A 83 4.28 6.07 21.16
N VAL A 84 3.60 5.47 20.20
CA VAL A 84 4.16 4.86 19.00
C VAL A 84 3.97 5.83 17.83
N LEU A 85 5.06 6.35 17.28
CA LEU A 85 5.05 7.14 16.04
C LEU A 85 5.57 6.27 14.90
N ASP A 86 4.67 5.88 14.01
CA ASP A 86 4.93 4.93 12.93
C ASP A 86 5.16 5.65 11.59
N ASP A 87 6.15 5.18 10.83
CA ASP A 87 6.60 5.71 9.53
C ASP A 87 6.95 7.20 9.59
N VAL A 88 7.84 7.58 10.53
CA VAL A 88 8.36 8.93 10.71
C VAL A 88 9.34 9.28 9.57
N TRP A 89 9.21 10.48 9.01
CA TRP A 89 10.07 10.98 7.93
C TRP A 89 11.00 12.12 8.38
N ASN A 90 10.58 12.94 9.34
CA ASN A 90 11.35 14.06 9.87
C ASN A 90 11.49 14.00 11.40
N HIS A 91 12.70 14.28 11.90
CA HIS A 91 12.99 14.36 13.33
C HIS A 91 12.30 15.56 14.00
N GLU A 92 12.15 16.70 13.32
CA GLU A 92 11.49 17.89 13.90
C GLU A 92 10.04 17.58 14.33
N ASP A 93 9.38 16.67 13.60
CA ASP A 93 8.01 16.23 13.89
C ASP A 93 7.94 15.38 15.17
N VAL A 94 9.02 14.66 15.53
CA VAL A 94 9.08 13.84 16.75
C VAL A 94 9.01 14.70 18.00
N GLU A 95 9.70 15.85 18.00
CA GLU A 95 9.74 16.75 19.16
C GLU A 95 8.37 17.36 19.49
N LEU A 96 7.47 17.44 18.51
CA LEU A 96 6.10 17.89 18.72
C LEU A 96 5.29 16.92 19.60
N PHE A 97 5.68 15.64 19.67
CA PHE A 97 5.03 14.61 20.48
C PHE A 97 5.81 14.24 21.73
N ASN A 98 6.95 14.87 21.99
CA ASN A 98 7.73 14.65 23.20
C ASN A 98 7.09 15.34 24.42
N PHE A 99 6.03 14.73 24.97
CA PHE A 99 5.26 15.29 26.08
C PHE A 99 5.96 15.20 27.44
N GLY A 100 7.03 14.39 27.53
CA GLY A 100 7.70 14.04 28.79
C GLY A 100 8.24 15.24 29.58
N GLU A 101 8.62 16.34 28.92
CA GLU A 101 9.11 17.57 29.57
C GLU A 101 8.07 18.23 30.50
N HIS A 102 6.79 17.91 30.32
CA HIS A 102 5.69 18.51 31.05
C HIS A 102 4.89 17.51 31.88
N MET A 103 5.40 16.29 32.02
CA MET A 103 4.74 15.20 32.74
C MET A 103 5.53 14.80 33.98
N THR A 104 4.81 14.33 34.99
CA THR A 104 5.40 13.71 36.19
C THR A 104 5.41 12.18 36.11
N SER A 105 4.55 11.63 35.26
CA SER A 105 4.37 10.18 35.08
C SER A 105 5.31 9.59 34.04
N PHE A 106 5.43 8.26 34.01
CA PHE A 106 6.28 7.56 33.05
C PHE A 106 5.82 7.80 31.60
N PHE A 107 6.74 8.26 30.77
CA PHE A 107 6.51 8.55 29.35
C PHE A 107 7.61 7.92 28.50
N CYS A 108 7.21 7.19 27.46
CA CYS A 108 8.11 6.57 26.50
C CYS A 108 7.61 6.80 25.07
N MET A 109 8.54 6.94 24.13
CA MET A 109 8.25 6.99 22.70
C MET A 109 8.94 5.83 21.99
N LEU A 110 8.19 5.16 21.11
CA LEU A 110 8.70 4.21 20.14
C LEU A 110 8.51 4.79 18.74
N LEU A 111 9.58 4.82 17.96
CA LEU A 111 9.58 5.40 16.62
C LEU A 111 9.91 4.32 15.60
N THR A 112 9.21 4.31 14.46
CA THR A 112 9.64 3.55 13.29
C THR A 112 9.96 4.53 12.16
N THR A 113 11.13 4.35 11.53
CA THR A 113 11.58 5.19 10.40
C THR A 113 12.31 4.34 9.37
N ARG A 114 12.31 4.80 8.11
CA ARG A 114 13.06 4.17 7.01
C ARG A 114 14.38 4.88 6.73
N THR A 115 14.60 6.07 7.28
CA THR A 115 15.79 6.88 7.04
C THR A 115 16.70 6.84 8.25
N LEU A 116 17.97 6.53 8.01
CA LEU A 116 19.04 6.54 9.01
C LEU A 116 19.58 7.96 9.26
N ASP A 117 19.13 8.94 8.47
CA ASP A 117 19.61 10.34 8.51
C ASP A 117 19.17 11.10 9.77
N GLN A 118 18.40 10.45 10.64
CA GLN A 118 18.06 11.00 11.96
C GLN A 118 19.17 10.58 12.92
N GLU A 119 20.10 11.50 13.23
CA GLU A 119 20.99 11.30 14.37
C GLU A 119 20.12 11.00 15.60
N PRO A 120 20.40 9.91 16.34
CA PRO A 120 19.63 9.58 17.52
C PRO A 120 19.67 10.77 18.48
N SER A 121 18.50 11.27 18.85
CA SER A 121 18.38 12.29 19.89
C SER A 121 19.07 11.80 21.17
N VAL A 122 19.65 12.73 21.93
CA VAL A 122 20.39 12.42 23.16
C VAL A 122 19.49 11.60 24.11
N GLY A 123 19.84 10.34 24.35
CA GLY A 123 19.07 9.41 25.20
C GLY A 123 18.18 8.42 24.46
N SER A 124 18.14 8.45 23.12
CA SER A 124 17.43 7.45 22.32
C SER A 124 18.25 6.17 22.15
N GLN A 125 17.56 5.03 22.08
CA GLN A 125 18.12 3.73 21.72
C GLN A 125 17.60 3.34 20.34
N SER A 126 18.50 3.20 19.37
CA SER A 126 18.15 2.76 18.03
C SER A 126 18.30 1.25 17.91
N ILE A 127 17.25 0.58 17.43
CA ILE A 127 17.27 -0.84 17.08
C ILE A 127 17.16 -0.92 15.57
N ASN A 128 18.23 -1.39 14.93
CA ASN A 128 18.17 -1.73 13.51
C ASN A 128 17.47 -3.09 13.37
N VAL A 129 16.39 -3.11 12.59
CA VAL A 129 15.73 -4.36 12.23
C VAL A 129 16.49 -4.94 11.05
N ASP A 130 17.25 -5.99 11.32
CA ASP A 130 18.05 -6.68 10.31
C ASP A 130 17.17 -7.51 9.35
N LEU A 131 17.81 -7.98 8.27
CA LEU A 131 17.24 -8.99 7.39
C LEU A 131 17.02 -10.31 8.15
N LEU A 132 16.15 -11.15 7.62
CA LEU A 132 15.96 -12.48 8.19
C LEU A 132 17.25 -13.30 8.08
N ASN A 133 17.58 -14.06 9.11
CA ASN A 133 18.54 -15.14 8.93
C ASN A 133 17.93 -16.28 8.10
N ILE A 134 18.76 -17.21 7.65
CA ILE A 134 18.33 -18.32 6.77
C ILE A 134 17.21 -19.16 7.41
N GLN A 135 17.28 -19.43 8.72
CA GLN A 135 16.29 -20.26 9.40
C GLN A 135 14.94 -19.53 9.52
N GLU A 136 14.97 -18.24 9.86
CA GLU A 136 13.79 -17.37 9.92
C GLU A 136 13.13 -17.22 8.54
N ALA A 137 13.94 -17.07 7.49
CA ALA A 137 13.45 -16.95 6.13
C ALA A 137 12.80 -18.25 5.63
N ILE A 138 13.42 -19.41 5.87
CA ILE A 138 12.84 -20.72 5.52
C ILE A 138 11.54 -20.92 6.29
N TYR A 139 11.52 -20.59 7.57
CA TYR A 139 10.33 -20.68 8.39
C TYR A 139 9.20 -19.79 7.85
N LEU A 140 9.46 -18.51 7.62
CA LEU A 140 8.48 -17.56 7.09
C LEU A 140 7.95 -18.01 5.72
N PHE A 141 8.86 -18.42 4.81
CA PHE A 141 8.47 -18.94 3.50
C PHE A 141 7.53 -20.14 3.64
N SER A 142 7.91 -21.12 4.47
CA SER A 142 7.14 -22.36 4.64
C SER A 142 5.74 -22.09 5.19
N VAL A 143 5.63 -21.20 6.19
CA VAL A 143 4.34 -20.78 6.75
C VAL A 143 3.45 -20.14 5.69
N GLU A 144 4.00 -19.20 4.92
CA GLU A 144 3.24 -18.45 3.91
C GLU A 144 2.90 -19.32 2.69
N ALA A 145 3.76 -20.28 2.35
CA ALA A 145 3.53 -21.30 1.33
C ALA A 145 2.55 -22.40 1.76
N GLY A 146 2.23 -22.52 3.06
CA GLY A 146 1.40 -23.61 3.57
C GLY A 146 2.11 -24.97 3.54
N LEU A 147 3.43 -24.98 3.55
CA LEU A 147 4.25 -26.20 3.52
C LEU A 147 4.38 -26.78 4.93
N SER A 148 4.34 -28.10 5.05
CA SER A 148 4.64 -28.80 6.30
C SER A 148 6.12 -28.67 6.64
N GLN A 149 6.48 -28.73 7.94
CA GLN A 149 7.88 -28.64 8.39
C GLN A 149 8.78 -29.77 7.87
N SER A 150 8.23 -30.85 7.32
CA SER A 150 8.99 -31.91 6.67
C SER A 150 9.14 -31.62 5.16
N MET A 151 10.24 -30.98 4.79
CA MET A 151 10.71 -30.86 3.40
C MET A 151 11.82 -31.88 3.15
N ASP A 152 11.91 -32.39 1.92
CA ASP A 152 13.07 -33.18 1.54
C ASP A 152 14.29 -32.29 1.20
N ALA A 153 15.44 -32.90 0.91
CA ALA A 153 16.67 -32.15 0.66
C ALA A 153 16.60 -31.29 -0.62
N GLN A 154 15.85 -31.72 -1.63
CA GLN A 154 15.71 -30.98 -2.89
C GLN A 154 14.78 -29.78 -2.71
N ASP A 155 13.70 -29.96 -1.96
CA ASP A 155 12.79 -28.88 -1.58
C ASP A 155 13.50 -27.80 -0.75
N ILE A 156 14.38 -28.19 0.18
CA ILE A 156 15.16 -27.23 0.98
C ILE A 156 16.11 -26.42 0.08
N GLU A 157 16.77 -27.05 -0.90
CA GLU A 157 17.67 -26.37 -1.84
C GLU A 157 16.91 -25.36 -2.72
N ALA A 158 15.74 -25.75 -3.24
CA ALA A 158 14.88 -24.86 -4.02
C ALA A 158 14.38 -23.66 -3.18
N VAL A 159 13.98 -23.90 -1.92
CA VAL A 159 13.54 -22.85 -1.01
C VAL A 159 14.69 -21.89 -0.67
N ASP A 160 15.89 -22.41 -0.43
CA ASP A 160 17.08 -21.58 -0.20
C ASP A 160 17.38 -20.68 -1.42
N GLU A 161 17.34 -21.23 -2.63
CA GLU A 161 17.55 -20.44 -3.86
C GLU A 161 16.53 -19.28 -3.98
N ILE A 162 15.25 -19.56 -3.70
CA ILE A 162 14.19 -18.55 -3.70
C ILE A 162 14.47 -17.45 -2.66
N ILE A 163 14.83 -17.84 -1.44
CA ILE A 163 15.10 -16.90 -0.34
C ILE A 163 16.31 -16.03 -0.65
N GLN A 164 17.36 -16.60 -1.24
CA GLN A 164 18.54 -15.87 -1.69
C GLN A 164 18.16 -14.82 -2.75
N LYS A 165 17.29 -15.16 -3.71
CA LYS A 165 16.75 -14.18 -4.67
C LYS A 165 15.87 -13.13 -4.00
N CYS A 166 15.23 -13.47 -2.89
CA CYS A 166 14.47 -12.53 -2.07
C CYS A 166 15.35 -11.57 -1.26
N GLY A 167 16.66 -11.80 -1.21
CA GLY A 167 17.60 -11.01 -0.43
C GLY A 167 17.27 -11.01 1.06
N TYR A 168 16.62 -12.08 1.56
CA TYR A 168 16.23 -12.24 2.96
C TYR A 168 15.30 -11.14 3.52
N VAL A 169 14.66 -10.35 2.66
CA VAL A 169 13.71 -9.31 3.07
C VAL A 169 12.38 -9.97 3.48
N PRO A 170 11.84 -9.77 4.70
CA PRO A 170 10.65 -10.46 5.17
C PRO A 170 9.45 -10.34 4.22
N LEU A 171 9.21 -9.13 3.69
CA LEU A 171 8.12 -8.89 2.75
C LEU A 171 8.27 -9.70 1.46
N ALA A 172 9.49 -9.76 0.92
CA ALA A 172 9.80 -10.51 -0.29
C ALA A 172 9.63 -12.02 -0.09
N VAL A 173 10.15 -12.54 1.01
CA VAL A 173 10.04 -13.97 1.37
C VAL A 173 8.58 -14.37 1.55
N ARG A 174 7.81 -13.56 2.28
CA ARG A 174 6.37 -13.77 2.45
C ARG A 174 5.62 -13.82 1.13
N MET A 175 5.94 -12.89 0.23
CA MET A 175 5.35 -12.87 -1.10
C MET A 175 5.68 -14.12 -1.90
N ALA A 176 6.94 -14.56 -1.90
CA ALA A 176 7.35 -15.79 -2.57
C ALA A 176 6.61 -17.03 -2.02
N GLY A 177 6.44 -17.13 -0.70
CA GLY A 177 5.65 -18.20 -0.10
C GLY A 177 4.18 -18.16 -0.52
N ARG A 178 3.55 -16.98 -0.46
CA ARG A 178 2.17 -16.79 -0.91
C ARG A 178 1.93 -17.14 -2.38
N ILE A 179 2.89 -16.78 -3.22
CA ILE A 179 2.91 -17.18 -4.62
C ILE A 179 2.93 -18.70 -4.74
N MET A 180 3.81 -19.40 -4.02
CA MET A 180 3.87 -20.86 -4.01
C MET A 180 2.50 -21.47 -3.68
N LYS A 181 1.87 -20.97 -2.62
CA LYS A 181 0.53 -21.39 -2.19
C LYS A 181 -0.53 -21.14 -3.28
N SER A 182 -0.45 -20.01 -3.98
CA SER A 182 -1.34 -19.69 -5.09
C SER A 182 -1.16 -20.64 -6.28
N SER A 183 0.09 -20.96 -6.61
CA SER A 183 0.44 -21.85 -7.70
C SER A 183 -0.10 -23.26 -7.45
N GLN A 184 0.01 -23.76 -6.22
CA GLN A 184 -0.60 -25.04 -5.81
C GLN A 184 -2.14 -25.03 -5.90
N ALA A 185 -2.77 -23.92 -5.52
CA ALA A 185 -4.23 -23.76 -5.64
C ALA A 185 -4.71 -23.70 -7.10
N ILE A 186 -3.87 -23.19 -8.00
CA ILE A 186 -4.14 -23.13 -9.44
C ILE A 186 -3.81 -24.45 -10.12
N GLN A 187 -2.69 -25.08 -9.78
CA GLN A 187 -2.13 -26.30 -10.37
C GLN A 187 -1.58 -27.20 -9.26
N ALA A 188 -2.30 -28.28 -8.98
CA ALA A 188 -2.00 -29.15 -7.84
C ALA A 188 -0.61 -29.82 -7.90
N ASP A 189 -0.01 -29.92 -9.09
CA ASP A 189 1.21 -30.70 -9.33
C ASP A 189 2.46 -29.85 -9.63
N ILE A 190 2.43 -28.53 -9.43
CA ILE A 190 3.62 -27.68 -9.65
C ILE A 190 4.66 -27.90 -8.53
N SER A 191 5.89 -28.29 -8.91
CA SER A 191 6.96 -28.56 -7.95
C SER A 191 7.62 -27.28 -7.42
N LEU A 192 8.27 -27.37 -6.25
CA LEU A 192 9.06 -26.27 -5.67
C LEU A 192 10.21 -25.85 -6.60
N ILE A 193 10.80 -26.82 -7.31
CA ILE A 193 11.89 -26.61 -8.25
C ILE A 193 11.42 -25.79 -9.46
N GLU A 194 10.28 -26.14 -10.05
CA GLU A 194 9.69 -25.35 -11.15
C GLU A 194 9.42 -23.89 -10.73
N ILE A 195 8.99 -23.69 -9.49
CA ILE A 195 8.74 -22.34 -8.95
C ILE A 195 10.05 -21.60 -8.68
N ALA A 196 11.07 -22.27 -8.15
CA ALA A 196 12.40 -21.70 -8.01
C ALA A 196 12.94 -21.26 -9.37
N GLU A 197 12.85 -22.10 -10.40
CA GLU A 197 13.26 -21.77 -11.77
C GLU A 197 12.50 -20.54 -12.31
N ILE A 198 11.20 -20.39 -12.07
CA ILE A 198 10.45 -19.19 -12.48
C ILE A 198 10.97 -17.95 -11.74
N ILE A 199 11.21 -18.04 -10.43
CA ILE A 199 11.74 -16.93 -9.62
C ILE A 199 13.16 -16.55 -10.07
N THR A 200 13.97 -17.52 -10.50
CA THR A 200 15.41 -17.37 -10.70
C THR A 200 15.82 -17.12 -12.16
N SER A 201 15.03 -17.58 -13.14
CA SER A 201 15.36 -17.56 -14.58
C SER A 201 15.28 -16.17 -15.25
N SER A 202 14.58 -15.20 -14.66
CA SER A 202 14.48 -13.84 -15.22
C SER A 202 15.68 -12.96 -14.80
N SER A 203 16.62 -12.81 -15.73
CA SER A 203 17.91 -12.12 -15.59
C SER A 203 17.86 -10.58 -15.63
N ASN A 204 18.69 -9.96 -14.79
CA ASN A 204 19.51 -8.76 -15.03
C ASN A 204 18.81 -7.44 -15.45
N SER A 205 18.05 -6.83 -14.55
CA SER A 205 18.02 -5.36 -14.51
C SER A 205 18.67 -4.87 -13.21
N SER A 206 19.94 -4.47 -13.29
CA SER A 206 20.78 -4.04 -12.17
C SER A 206 20.33 -2.72 -11.50
N LYS A 207 19.10 -2.25 -11.80
CA LYS A 207 18.56 -0.95 -11.37
C LYS A 207 17.27 -1.07 -10.55
N MET A 208 16.83 -2.28 -10.24
CA MET A 208 15.54 -2.49 -9.59
C MET A 208 15.71 -2.76 -8.10
N VAL A 209 14.95 -2.05 -7.26
CA VAL A 209 14.86 -2.38 -5.83
C VAL A 209 14.34 -3.82 -5.70
N PRO A 210 15.01 -4.71 -4.96
CA PRO A 210 14.70 -6.15 -4.90
C PRO A 210 13.21 -6.47 -4.65
N VAL A 211 12.54 -5.68 -3.80
CA VAL A 211 11.12 -5.84 -3.50
C VAL A 211 10.23 -5.67 -4.74
N PHE A 212 10.51 -4.68 -5.60
CA PHE A 212 9.73 -4.51 -6.82
C PHE A 212 9.97 -5.64 -7.82
N ALA A 213 11.19 -6.20 -7.87
CA ALA A 213 11.51 -7.31 -8.78
C ALA A 213 10.69 -8.55 -8.42
N ILE A 214 10.51 -8.77 -7.13
CA ILE A 214 9.73 -9.90 -6.58
C ILE A 214 8.23 -9.67 -6.78
N LEU A 215 7.79 -8.41 -6.63
CA LEU A 215 6.44 -7.99 -7.00
C LEU A 215 6.12 -8.25 -8.46
N ASP A 216 7.03 -7.90 -9.37
CA ASP A 216 6.81 -8.12 -10.78
C ASP A 216 6.72 -9.61 -11.11
N ARG A 217 7.63 -10.41 -10.52
CA ARG A 217 7.60 -11.88 -10.63
C ARG A 217 6.31 -12.49 -10.12
N SER A 218 5.66 -11.91 -9.10
CA SER A 218 4.40 -12.47 -8.54
C SER A 218 3.31 -12.69 -9.59
N PHE A 219 3.31 -11.91 -10.67
CA PHE A 219 2.35 -12.07 -11.76
C PHE A 219 2.80 -13.09 -12.82
N GLU A 220 4.07 -13.47 -12.89
CA GLU A 220 4.59 -14.44 -13.88
C GLU A 220 4.11 -15.87 -13.59
N PHE A 221 3.64 -16.14 -12.36
CA PHE A 221 3.03 -17.42 -11.96
C PHE A 221 1.62 -17.63 -12.51
N VAL A 222 1.03 -16.60 -13.10
CA VAL A 222 -0.26 -16.71 -13.76
C VAL A 222 -0.01 -17.40 -15.10
N ARG A 223 -0.69 -18.53 -15.33
CA ARG A 223 -0.45 -19.55 -16.38
C ARG A 223 -0.12 -19.04 -17.79
N ASN A 224 -0.53 -17.83 -18.14
CA ASN A 224 -0.25 -17.20 -19.42
C ASN A 224 0.20 -15.74 -19.21
N ALA A 225 1.22 -15.30 -19.94
CA ALA A 225 1.70 -13.92 -19.98
C ALA A 225 0.57 -12.90 -20.23
N SER A 226 -0.47 -13.28 -20.98
CA SER A 226 -1.68 -12.48 -21.18
C SER A 226 -2.50 -12.26 -19.91
N GLU A 227 -2.64 -13.30 -19.09
CA GLU A 227 -3.39 -13.25 -17.84
C GLU A 227 -2.59 -12.50 -16.77
N ALA A 228 -1.29 -12.75 -16.70
CA ALA A 228 -0.34 -11.98 -15.89
C ALA A 228 -0.44 -10.48 -16.19
N PHE A 229 -0.39 -10.12 -17.47
CA PHE A 229 -0.53 -8.75 -17.95
C PHE A 229 -1.88 -8.13 -17.56
N THR A 230 -2.97 -8.89 -17.75
CA THR A 230 -4.33 -8.46 -17.39
C THR A 230 -4.44 -8.14 -15.91
N LEU A 231 -3.90 -9.01 -15.05
CA LEU A 231 -3.92 -8.81 -13.59
C LEU A 231 -3.07 -7.61 -13.16
N ARG A 232 -1.89 -7.41 -13.76
CA ARG A 232 -1.05 -6.22 -13.50
C ARG A 232 -1.80 -4.95 -13.84
N LEU A 233 -2.43 -4.91 -15.01
CA LEU A 233 -3.15 -3.74 -15.48
C LEU A 233 -4.41 -3.47 -14.64
N PHE A 234 -5.15 -4.52 -14.26
CA PHE A 234 -6.28 -4.39 -13.35
C PHE A 234 -5.87 -3.91 -11.97
N PHE A 235 -4.80 -4.46 -11.40
CA PHE A 235 -4.26 -4.03 -10.10
C PHE A 235 -3.87 -2.54 -10.13
N SER A 236 -3.23 -2.12 -11.22
CA SER A 236 -2.88 -0.73 -11.46
C SER A 236 -4.10 0.18 -11.57
N ALA A 237 -5.14 -0.26 -12.31
CA ALA A 237 -6.41 0.46 -12.41
C ALA A 237 -7.11 0.59 -11.04
N PHE A 238 -7.17 -0.50 -10.27
CA PHE A 238 -7.73 -0.49 -8.91
C PHE A 238 -7.04 0.54 -8.02
N ALA A 239 -5.70 0.53 -8.01
CA ALA A 239 -4.92 1.49 -7.23
C ALA A 239 -5.18 2.93 -7.69
N ALA A 240 -5.26 3.16 -9.01
CA ALA A 240 -5.49 4.49 -9.55
C ALA A 240 -6.89 5.04 -9.26
N VAL A 241 -7.92 4.19 -9.33
CA VAL A 241 -9.31 4.58 -9.08
C VAL A 241 -9.57 4.84 -7.60
N PHE A 242 -9.07 3.97 -6.71
CA PHE A 242 -9.46 4.01 -5.30
C PHE A 242 -8.42 4.62 -4.36
N CYS A 243 -7.13 4.57 -4.72
CA CYS A 243 -6.07 5.09 -3.84
C CYS A 243 -5.59 6.46 -4.34
N THR A 244 -6.38 7.50 -4.01
CA THR A 244 -5.98 8.89 -4.22
C THR A 244 -5.00 9.35 -3.15
N ASP A 245 -4.33 10.48 -3.37
CA ASP A 245 -3.33 10.98 -2.43
C ASP A 245 -3.92 11.42 -1.06
N ASN A 246 -5.25 11.45 -0.91
CA ASN A 246 -5.95 11.75 0.36
C ASN A 246 -6.48 10.51 1.09
N THR A 247 -6.48 9.33 0.44
CA THR A 247 -7.06 8.10 0.98
C THR A 247 -6.17 6.92 0.59
N HIS A 248 -5.17 6.63 1.40
CA HIS A 248 -4.32 5.47 1.19
C HIS A 248 -5.08 4.18 1.60
N ARG A 249 -5.23 3.25 0.65
CA ARG A 249 -5.75 1.88 0.85
C ARG A 249 -7.15 1.81 1.49
N PRO A 250 -8.18 2.46 0.92
CA PRO A 250 -9.55 2.33 1.43
C PRO A 250 -10.03 0.88 1.31
N TRP A 251 -10.91 0.48 2.22
CA TRP A 251 -11.68 -0.75 2.09
C TRP A 251 -12.77 -0.57 1.04
N ILE A 252 -12.70 -1.38 -0.02
CA ILE A 252 -13.62 -1.37 -1.14
C ILE A 252 -14.50 -2.62 -1.09
N SER A 253 -15.81 -2.46 -1.13
CA SER A 253 -16.72 -3.60 -1.08
C SER A 253 -16.58 -4.49 -2.33
N SER A 254 -16.91 -5.77 -2.18
CA SER A 254 -16.85 -6.74 -3.29
C SER A 254 -17.69 -6.34 -4.49
N ASP A 255 -18.81 -5.66 -4.28
CA ASP A 255 -19.69 -5.20 -5.36
C ASP A 255 -19.01 -4.11 -6.19
N VAL A 256 -18.33 -3.17 -5.51
CA VAL A 256 -17.58 -2.09 -6.17
C VAL A 256 -16.37 -2.64 -6.91
N PHE A 257 -15.68 -3.62 -6.31
CA PHE A 257 -14.61 -4.35 -6.97
C PHE A 257 -15.12 -5.04 -8.24
N GLU A 258 -16.28 -5.71 -8.17
CA GLU A 258 -16.89 -6.39 -9.31
C GLU A 258 -17.32 -5.41 -10.41
N LEU A 259 -17.86 -4.24 -10.05
CA LEU A 259 -18.17 -3.18 -10.99
C LEU A 259 -16.90 -2.68 -11.71
N LEU A 260 -15.81 -2.44 -10.98
CA LEU A 260 -14.54 -2.06 -11.62
C LEU A 260 -14.02 -3.17 -12.53
N TRP A 261 -14.08 -4.44 -12.11
CA TRP A 261 -13.69 -5.57 -12.95
C TRP A 261 -14.52 -5.63 -14.24
N LYS A 262 -15.84 -5.45 -14.17
CA LYS A 262 -16.72 -5.41 -15.35
C LYS A 262 -16.37 -4.26 -16.29
N ALA A 263 -16.25 -3.04 -15.77
CA ALA A 263 -15.83 -1.88 -16.55
C ALA A 263 -14.47 -2.11 -17.21
N PHE A 264 -13.52 -2.68 -16.46
CA PHE A 264 -12.20 -3.01 -16.96
C PHE A 264 -12.25 -4.03 -18.11
N VAL A 265 -12.89 -5.18 -17.92
CA VAL A 265 -13.01 -6.26 -18.93
C VAL A 265 -13.74 -5.78 -20.18
N ASN A 266 -14.76 -4.94 -20.03
CA ASN A 266 -15.55 -4.40 -21.14
C ASN A 266 -14.86 -3.23 -21.86
N SER A 267 -13.82 -2.66 -21.27
CA SER A 267 -13.13 -1.52 -21.84
C SER A 267 -12.56 -1.82 -23.22
N LYS A 268 -12.68 -0.84 -24.12
CA LYS A 268 -12.07 -0.90 -25.46
C LYS A 268 -10.55 -1.08 -25.43
N ILE A 269 -9.94 -0.74 -24.29
CA ILE A 269 -8.51 -0.89 -24.05
C ILE A 269 -8.14 -2.37 -24.10
N LEU A 270 -8.84 -3.24 -23.36
CA LEU A 270 -8.55 -4.67 -23.31
C LEU A 270 -8.99 -5.43 -24.56
N SER A 271 -10.10 -5.03 -25.19
CA SER A 271 -10.55 -5.66 -26.43
C SER A 271 -9.53 -5.55 -27.57
N ASN A 272 -8.71 -4.49 -27.55
CA ASN A 272 -7.65 -4.27 -28.54
C ASN A 272 -6.42 -5.18 -28.33
N PHE A 273 -6.18 -5.67 -27.11
CA PHE A 273 -5.10 -6.62 -26.81
C PHE A 273 -5.53 -8.07 -26.98
N TYR A 274 -6.80 -8.35 -26.67
CA TYR A 274 -7.32 -9.71 -26.62
C TYR A 274 -8.65 -9.80 -27.39
N PRO A 275 -8.62 -9.76 -28.73
CA PRO A 275 -9.83 -9.82 -29.54
C PRO A 275 -10.66 -11.12 -29.33
N ASN A 276 -10.05 -12.18 -28.78
CA ASN A 276 -10.72 -13.44 -28.47
C ASN A 276 -11.01 -13.65 -26.96
N GLY A 277 -10.63 -12.68 -26.11
CA GLY A 277 -10.68 -12.77 -24.64
C GLY A 277 -9.69 -13.81 -24.06
N SER A 278 -9.01 -13.49 -22.97
CA SER A 278 -8.27 -14.51 -22.22
C SER A 278 -9.22 -15.35 -21.37
N ASP A 279 -8.83 -16.56 -20.98
CA ASP A 279 -9.64 -17.41 -20.09
C ASP A 279 -9.91 -16.70 -18.76
N LEU A 280 -8.95 -15.93 -18.24
CA LEU A 280 -9.13 -15.04 -17.09
C LEU A 280 -10.25 -14.00 -17.28
N MET A 281 -10.39 -13.38 -18.45
CA MET A 281 -11.51 -12.44 -18.70
C MET A 281 -12.88 -13.11 -18.59
N ARG A 282 -12.93 -14.43 -18.82
CA ARG A 282 -14.15 -15.24 -18.69
C ARG A 282 -14.34 -15.79 -17.28
N GLN A 283 -13.36 -15.65 -16.39
CA GLN A 283 -13.48 -16.08 -15.00
C GLN A 283 -14.39 -15.13 -14.21
N LYS A 284 -15.09 -15.68 -13.21
CA LYS A 284 -15.88 -14.89 -12.27
C LYS A 284 -14.97 -13.96 -11.47
N CYS A 285 -15.40 -12.73 -11.24
CA CYS A 285 -14.69 -11.73 -10.42
C CYS A 285 -14.21 -12.29 -9.08
N ALA A 286 -15.02 -13.13 -8.41
CA ALA A 286 -14.66 -13.77 -7.16
C ALA A 286 -13.38 -14.64 -7.22
N ARG A 287 -13.05 -15.20 -8.39
CA ARG A 287 -11.81 -15.96 -8.60
C ARG A 287 -10.61 -15.04 -8.75
N VAL A 288 -10.79 -13.90 -9.44
CA VAL A 288 -9.77 -12.86 -9.60
C VAL A 288 -9.43 -12.22 -8.26
N SER A 289 -10.44 -11.79 -7.48
CA SER A 289 -10.21 -11.19 -6.17
C SER A 289 -9.52 -12.15 -5.21
N ASN A 290 -9.95 -13.42 -5.17
CA ASN A 290 -9.31 -14.46 -4.36
C ASN A 290 -7.84 -14.66 -4.77
N LEU A 291 -7.56 -14.79 -6.08
CA LEU A 291 -6.19 -14.90 -6.57
C LEU A 291 -5.32 -13.72 -6.12
N MET A 292 -5.81 -12.49 -6.27
CA MET A 292 -5.05 -11.30 -5.86
C MET A 292 -4.86 -11.19 -4.33
N CYS A 293 -5.79 -11.73 -3.53
CA CYS A 293 -5.62 -11.87 -2.08
C CYS A 293 -4.55 -12.92 -1.74
N ILE A 294 -4.58 -14.09 -2.40
CA ILE A 294 -3.58 -15.14 -2.20
C ILE A 294 -2.20 -14.62 -2.59
N MET A 295 -2.06 -13.90 -3.70
CA MET A 295 -0.81 -13.25 -4.12
C MET A 295 -0.30 -12.18 -3.14
N GLY A 296 -1.11 -11.79 -2.14
CA GLY A 296 -0.75 -10.75 -1.16
C GLY A 296 -0.84 -9.33 -1.72
N LEU A 297 -1.56 -9.12 -2.82
CA LEU A 297 -1.83 -7.79 -3.38
C LEU A 297 -2.93 -7.08 -2.59
N PHE A 298 -3.93 -7.84 -2.14
CA PHE A 298 -5.05 -7.34 -1.34
C PHE A 298 -5.15 -8.03 0.03
N ASP A 299 -5.62 -7.27 1.02
CA ASP A 299 -6.26 -7.82 2.21
C ASP A 299 -7.74 -8.05 1.95
N GLU A 300 -8.31 -9.08 2.59
CA GLU A 300 -9.75 -9.35 2.61
C GLU A 300 -10.28 -9.23 4.05
N LYS A 301 -11.42 -8.54 4.23
CA LYS A 301 -12.18 -8.49 5.49
C LYS A 301 -13.65 -8.78 5.21
N CYS A 302 -14.27 -9.58 6.06
CA CYS A 302 -15.71 -9.81 6.06
C CYS A 302 -16.34 -8.92 7.14
N MET A 303 -17.34 -8.11 6.77
CA MET A 303 -18.07 -7.25 7.70
C MET A 303 -19.57 -7.40 7.49
N GLU A 304 -20.35 -7.27 8.56
CA GLU A 304 -21.81 -7.16 8.43
C GLU A 304 -22.13 -5.81 7.77
N ASP A 305 -22.86 -5.84 6.66
CA ASP A 305 -23.27 -4.62 5.98
C ASP A 305 -24.55 -4.10 6.68
N PRO A 306 -24.52 -2.92 7.32
CA PRO A 306 -25.69 -2.39 8.00
C PRO A 306 -26.87 -2.11 7.05
N MET A 307 -26.62 -2.06 5.73
CA MET A 307 -27.62 -1.81 4.70
C MET A 307 -28.03 -3.08 3.93
N LYS A 308 -27.32 -4.21 4.08
CA LYS A 308 -27.63 -5.48 3.40
C LYS A 308 -27.67 -6.64 4.38
N ALA A 309 -28.72 -7.46 4.31
CA ALA A 309 -28.77 -8.68 5.10
C ALA A 309 -27.66 -9.65 4.65
N GLY A 310 -26.60 -9.78 5.45
CA GLY A 310 -25.54 -10.75 5.24
C GLY A 310 -24.13 -10.19 5.51
N VAL A 311 -23.14 -11.07 5.31
CA VAL A 311 -21.73 -10.75 5.43
C VAL A 311 -21.21 -10.28 4.07
N GLN A 312 -20.74 -9.04 3.99
CA GLN A 312 -20.15 -8.45 2.80
C GLN A 312 -18.62 -8.54 2.88
N LYS A 313 -17.98 -8.86 1.75
CA LYS A 313 -16.52 -8.87 1.63
C LYS A 313 -16.01 -7.49 1.22
N TYR A 314 -14.87 -7.09 1.79
CA TYR A 314 -14.15 -5.87 1.49
C TYR A 314 -12.70 -6.17 1.18
N PHE A 315 -12.12 -5.39 0.28
CA PHE A 315 -10.76 -5.52 -0.21
C PHE A 315 -10.01 -4.19 -0.06
N ARG A 316 -8.74 -4.23 0.32
CA ARG A 316 -7.83 -3.08 0.26
C ARG A 316 -6.47 -3.52 -0.21
N ILE A 317 -5.68 -2.61 -0.78
CA ILE A 317 -4.28 -2.89 -1.11
C ILE A 317 -3.52 -3.27 0.17
N HIS A 318 -2.78 -4.37 0.15
CA HIS A 318 -2.15 -4.94 1.33
C HIS A 318 -1.11 -4.01 1.98
N HIS A 319 -0.27 -3.35 1.18
CA HIS A 319 0.87 -2.56 1.69
C HIS A 319 1.16 -1.34 0.81
N ASP A 320 1.75 -0.27 1.37
CA ASP A 320 2.06 0.95 0.59
C ASP A 320 3.04 0.68 -0.55
N LEU A 321 3.97 -0.27 -0.36
CA LEU A 321 4.86 -0.74 -1.44
C LEU A 321 4.09 -1.37 -2.60
N MET A 322 2.93 -1.99 -2.35
CA MET A 322 2.06 -2.54 -3.39
C MET A 322 1.36 -1.41 -4.16
N TRP A 323 0.95 -0.35 -3.46
CA TRP A 323 0.40 0.85 -4.09
C TRP A 323 1.45 1.57 -4.95
N GLU A 324 2.68 1.74 -4.44
CA GLU A 324 3.79 2.31 -5.21
C GLU A 324 4.12 1.44 -6.44
N TYR A 325 4.10 0.13 -6.28
CA TYR A 325 4.26 -0.81 -7.38
C TYR A 325 3.15 -0.65 -8.42
N ALA A 326 1.89 -0.55 -7.99
CA ALA A 326 0.74 -0.32 -8.87
C ALA A 326 0.84 1.01 -9.63
N LYS A 327 1.30 2.08 -8.95
CA LYS A 327 1.61 3.39 -9.59
C LYS A 327 2.73 3.24 -10.61
N ARG A 328 3.78 2.47 -10.29
CA ARG A 328 4.90 2.22 -11.22
C ARG A 328 4.48 1.39 -12.43
N ILE A 329 3.60 0.40 -12.26
CA ILE A 329 2.97 -0.29 -13.40
C ILE A 329 2.19 0.72 -14.24
N SER A 330 1.46 1.64 -13.61
CA SER A 330 0.62 2.58 -14.36
C SER A 330 1.44 3.45 -15.31
N SER A 331 2.64 3.85 -14.88
CA SER A 331 3.53 4.73 -15.64
C SER A 331 4.30 4.03 -16.76
N THR A 332 4.32 2.70 -16.81
CA THR A 332 4.95 1.94 -17.91
C THR A 332 4.04 1.79 -19.13
N PHE A 333 2.77 2.18 -19.01
CA PHE A 333 1.77 2.14 -20.08
C PHE A 333 1.44 3.53 -20.62
N ARG A 334 1.36 3.64 -21.95
CA ARG A 334 0.96 4.87 -22.66
C ARG A 334 -0.12 4.55 -23.69
N LEU A 335 -1.03 5.47 -23.96
CA LEU A 335 -1.91 5.39 -25.13
C LEU A 335 -1.19 5.98 -26.35
N CYS A 336 -1.14 5.22 -27.44
CA CYS A 336 -0.75 5.67 -28.78
C CYS A 336 -1.84 5.24 -29.76
N ASP A 337 -2.47 6.19 -30.46
CA ASP A 337 -3.53 5.94 -31.44
C ASP A 337 -4.69 5.07 -30.93
N GLY A 338 -5.15 5.30 -29.69
CA GLY A 338 -6.23 4.54 -29.07
C GLY A 338 -5.85 3.09 -28.66
N LYS A 339 -4.57 2.74 -28.75
CA LYS A 339 -4.01 1.47 -28.27
C LYS A 339 -3.11 1.75 -27.07
N LEU A 340 -3.21 0.94 -26.02
CA LEU A 340 -2.19 0.96 -24.98
C LEU A 340 -0.90 0.40 -25.61
N VAL A 341 0.23 1.02 -25.33
CA VAL A 341 1.56 0.58 -25.74
C VAL A 341 2.39 0.64 -24.47
N GLY A 342 2.86 -0.53 -24.01
CA GLY A 342 3.85 -0.57 -22.94
C GLY A 342 5.21 -0.11 -23.45
N CYS A 343 6.05 0.45 -22.58
CA CYS A 343 7.49 0.52 -22.81
C CYS A 343 8.11 -0.89 -22.77
N ILE A 344 7.72 -1.76 -23.71
CA ILE A 344 8.29 -3.09 -23.91
C ILE A 344 9.41 -2.91 -24.94
N LYS A 345 10.66 -2.80 -24.47
CA LYS A 345 11.79 -2.98 -25.38
C LYS A 345 12.04 -4.47 -25.56
N HIS A 346 11.72 -4.92 -26.78
CA HIS A 346 12.11 -6.16 -27.45
C HIS A 346 11.23 -7.39 -27.21
N GLY A 347 10.69 -7.89 -28.33
CA GLY A 347 10.54 -9.32 -28.58
C GLY A 347 9.38 -9.99 -27.87
N VAL A 348 8.38 -10.39 -28.65
CA VAL A 348 7.40 -11.42 -28.29
C VAL A 348 8.17 -12.65 -27.78
N GLY A 349 8.24 -12.83 -26.45
CA GLY A 349 8.94 -13.97 -25.83
C GLY A 349 9.41 -13.77 -24.39
N ALA A 350 9.67 -12.54 -23.93
CA ALA A 350 9.97 -12.26 -22.52
C ALA A 350 9.51 -10.85 -22.17
N CYS A 351 8.58 -10.71 -21.22
CA CYS A 351 8.08 -9.41 -20.77
C CYS A 351 9.09 -8.72 -19.84
N THR A 352 10.18 -8.20 -20.39
CA THR A 352 11.11 -7.37 -19.61
C THR A 352 10.61 -5.92 -19.61
N ILE A 353 9.94 -5.51 -18.53
CA ILE A 353 9.48 -4.12 -18.35
C ILE A 353 10.71 -3.21 -18.14
N CYS A 354 10.87 -2.20 -18.98
CA CYS A 354 11.90 -1.18 -18.80
C CYS A 354 11.37 -0.08 -17.87
N TYR A 355 11.93 0.03 -16.68
CA TYR A 355 11.55 1.05 -15.71
C TYR A 355 12.27 2.38 -15.95
N PRO A 356 11.61 3.53 -15.70
CA PRO A 356 12.28 4.84 -15.65
C PRO A 356 13.34 4.86 -14.53
N ALA A 357 14.40 5.64 -14.71
CA ALA A 357 15.43 5.82 -13.69
C ALA A 357 14.87 6.57 -12.46
N GLU A 358 15.50 6.38 -11.29
CA GLU A 358 15.21 7.18 -10.09
C GLU A 358 15.48 8.66 -10.40
N GLY A 359 14.41 9.40 -10.73
CA GLY A 359 14.49 10.79 -11.17
C GLY A 359 13.34 11.20 -12.09
N ASP A 360 12.80 10.26 -12.88
CA ASP A 360 11.61 10.48 -13.72
C ASP A 360 10.32 10.36 -12.88
N ARG A 361 10.13 11.30 -11.94
CA ARG A 361 8.94 11.36 -11.07
C ARG A 361 7.76 12.11 -11.69
N GLN A 362 7.87 12.56 -12.94
CA GLN A 362 6.77 13.25 -13.60
C GLN A 362 5.81 12.20 -14.17
N PHE A 363 4.65 12.03 -13.52
CA PHE A 363 3.48 11.38 -14.12
C PHE A 363 3.27 12.03 -15.50
N CYS A 364 3.60 11.30 -16.58
CA CYS A 364 3.38 11.82 -17.92
C CYS A 364 1.89 12.04 -18.13
N SER A 365 1.52 13.12 -18.83
CA SER A 365 0.13 13.46 -19.21
C SER A 365 -0.64 12.29 -19.83
N ASN A 366 0.06 11.32 -20.43
CA ASN A 366 -0.52 10.19 -21.16
C ASN A 366 -0.77 8.95 -20.27
N THR A 367 -0.14 8.84 -19.09
CA THR A 367 -0.48 7.82 -18.07
C THR A 367 -1.85 8.12 -17.46
N LEU A 368 -2.19 9.41 -17.35
CA LEU A 368 -3.49 9.88 -16.87
C LEU A 368 -4.63 9.52 -17.83
N GLU A 369 -4.37 9.32 -19.12
CA GLU A 369 -5.43 9.17 -20.12
C GLU A 369 -6.14 7.81 -20.05
N TRP A 370 -5.42 6.69 -19.97
CA TRP A 370 -6.07 5.37 -19.88
C TRP A 370 -6.69 5.14 -18.50
N ILE A 371 -6.06 5.66 -17.45
CA ILE A 371 -6.63 5.69 -16.10
C ILE A 371 -7.94 6.47 -16.12
N LYS A 372 -7.95 7.65 -16.74
CA LYS A 372 -9.15 8.48 -16.89
C LYS A 372 -10.24 7.76 -17.67
N MET A 373 -9.90 7.06 -18.76
CA MET A 373 -10.87 6.26 -19.52
C MET A 373 -11.53 5.16 -18.68
N ILE A 374 -10.75 4.35 -17.95
CA ILE A 374 -11.30 3.31 -17.06
C ILE A 374 -12.12 3.95 -15.94
N THR A 375 -11.65 5.08 -15.39
CA THR A 375 -12.38 5.81 -14.36
C THR A 375 -13.72 6.33 -14.90
N GLU A 376 -13.76 6.88 -16.11
CA GLU A 376 -14.99 7.34 -16.76
C GLU A 376 -15.97 6.20 -17.03
N GLU A 377 -15.48 5.06 -17.51
CA GLU A 377 -16.28 3.85 -17.76
C GLU A 377 -16.83 3.26 -16.46
N PHE A 378 -15.99 3.15 -15.43
CA PHE A 378 -16.42 2.76 -14.09
C PHE A 378 -17.48 3.73 -13.51
N MET A 379 -17.27 5.04 -13.64
CA MET A 379 -18.23 6.04 -13.15
C MET A 379 -19.54 6.03 -13.93
N HIS A 380 -19.50 5.70 -15.23
CA HIS A 380 -20.71 5.48 -16.04
C HIS A 380 -21.48 4.26 -15.53
N ASP A 381 -20.83 3.12 -15.32
CA ASP A 381 -21.47 1.90 -14.83
C ASP A 381 -21.98 2.05 -13.38
N LEU A 382 -21.29 2.83 -12.56
CA LEU A 382 -21.73 3.21 -11.22
C LEU A 382 -23.01 4.06 -11.25
N ARG A 383 -23.16 4.94 -12.24
CA ARG A 383 -24.38 5.76 -12.42
C ARG A 383 -25.54 4.94 -12.97
N LEU A 384 -25.27 3.96 -13.83
CA LEU A 384 -26.31 3.07 -14.33
C LEU A 384 -26.84 2.15 -13.24
N SER A 385 -25.96 1.60 -12.41
CA SER A 385 -26.33 0.73 -11.28
C SER A 385 -27.09 1.44 -10.16
N SER A 386 -27.01 2.78 -10.07
CA SER A 386 -27.80 3.58 -9.12
C SER A 386 -29.17 4.04 -9.65
N SER A 387 -29.41 3.90 -10.95
CA SER A 387 -30.70 4.26 -11.59
C SER A 387 -31.76 3.15 -11.47
N ASP A 388 -31.36 1.91 -11.20
CA ASP A 388 -32.25 0.87 -10.67
C ASP A 388 -32.35 1.08 -9.15
N ASN A 389 -33.59 1.31 -8.68
CA ASN A 389 -33.98 1.95 -7.42
C ASN A 389 -33.60 1.24 -6.09
N SER A 390 -32.42 0.62 -5.96
CA SER A 390 -31.96 0.01 -4.70
C SER A 390 -30.44 0.05 -4.42
N GLY A 391 -29.62 0.69 -5.26
CA GLY A 391 -28.15 0.61 -5.15
C GLY A 391 -27.47 1.91 -4.76
N VAL A 392 -27.57 2.36 -3.51
CA VAL A 392 -26.62 3.35 -2.98
C VAL A 392 -25.28 2.63 -2.78
N VAL A 393 -24.32 2.86 -3.68
CA VAL A 393 -22.94 2.45 -3.48
C VAL A 393 -22.30 3.43 -2.50
N ASN A 394 -22.41 3.13 -1.21
CA ASN A 394 -21.66 3.85 -0.19
C ASN A 394 -20.19 3.40 -0.26
N LEU A 395 -19.32 4.28 -0.75
CA LEU A 395 -17.89 4.22 -0.43
C LEU A 395 -17.76 4.62 1.04
N ILE A 396 -17.83 3.62 1.94
CA ILE A 396 -17.61 3.83 3.36
C ILE A 396 -16.10 3.97 3.56
N TYR A 397 -15.62 5.20 3.69
CA TYR A 397 -14.28 5.49 4.18
C TYR A 397 -14.27 5.26 5.69
N ASN A 398 -14.05 4.03 6.12
CA ASN A 398 -13.80 3.74 7.53
C ASN A 398 -12.40 4.25 7.88
N TYR A 399 -12.35 5.42 8.52
CA TYR A 399 -11.18 5.90 9.25
C TYR A 399 -11.16 5.16 10.59
N GLU A 400 -10.61 3.94 10.61
CA GLU A 400 -10.17 3.28 11.85
C GLU A 400 -8.67 3.53 12.06
#